data_AF-A0A948NXS0-F1
#
_entry.id   AF-A0A948NXS0-F1
#
_cell.length_a   1.000
_cell.length_b   1.000
_cell.length_c   1.000
_cell.angle_alpha   90.00
_cell.angle_beta   90.00
_cell.angle_gamma   90.00
#
_symmetry.space_group_name_H-M   'P 1'
#
loop_
_entity.id
_entity.type
_entity.pdbx_description
1 polymer ?
#
loop_
_entity_poly.entity_id
_entity_poly.type
_entity_poly.pdbx_seq_one_letter_code
_entity_poly.pdbx_strand_id
1 'polypeptide(L)' 'QWLILSQNYMPGWHVFVDEEEVSPALAHSTFFAINLTPGEHQVMLSFSYPQLMKDSIKLIRKPNESIWIN' A
#
# COMPACT_ATOMS: atom_id res chain seq x y z
N GLN A 1 -7.16 14.72 0.67
CA GLN A 1 -6.27 15.04 -0.46
C GLN A 1 -5.45 13.79 -0.76
N TRP A 2 -5.07 13.54 -2.00
CA TRP A 2 -4.34 12.31 -2.36
C TRP A 2 -2.86 12.58 -2.54
N LEU A 3 -2.03 11.88 -1.77
CA LEU A 3 -0.60 11.76 -2.05
C LEU A 3 -0.39 10.55 -2.95
N ILE A 4 0.14 10.79 -4.15
CA ILE A 4 0.52 9.73 -5.08
C ILE A 4 2.03 9.57 -5.04
N LEU A 5 2.50 8.37 -4.72
CA LEU A 5 3.92 8.05 -4.73
C LEU A 5 4.23 7.29 -6.01
N SER A 6 5.19 7.78 -6.80
CA SER A 6 5.61 7.17 -8.07
C SER A 6 6.50 5.93 -7.85
N GLN A 7 6.09 5.06 -6.93
CA GLN A 7 6.68 3.76 -6.67
C GLN A 7 5.61 2.69 -6.86
N ASN A 8 5.99 1.58 -7.51
CA ASN A 8 5.04 0.50 -7.78
C ASN A 8 4.60 -0.15 -6.47
N TYR A 9 3.30 -0.12 -6.21
CA TYR A 9 2.71 -0.82 -5.11
C TYR A 9 2.52 -2.28 -5.47
N MET A 10 3.48 -3.11 -5.04
CA MET A 10 3.47 -4.57 -5.19
C MET A 10 3.28 -5.24 -3.81
N PRO A 11 3.13 -6.57 -3.73
CA PRO A 11 3.18 -7.28 -2.45
C PRO A 11 4.45 -6.99 -1.64
N GLY A 12 4.35 -6.92 -0.31
CA GLY A 12 5.51 -6.79 0.60
C GLY A 12 5.80 -5.41 1.16
N TRP A 13 4.94 -4.44 0.90
CA TRP A 13 5.05 -3.10 1.47
C TRP A 13 4.15 -2.93 2.70
N HIS A 14 4.70 -2.29 3.73
CA HIS A 14 3.96 -1.61 4.78
C HIS A 14 3.95 -0.13 4.50
N VAL A 15 2.81 0.51 4.77
CA VAL A 15 2.65 1.96 4.63
C VAL A 15 2.19 2.51 5.97
N PHE A 16 2.94 3.47 6.48
CA PHE A 16 2.61 4.17 7.72
C PHE A 16 2.39 5.64 7.44
N VAL A 17 1.36 6.22 8.06
CA VAL A 17 1.10 7.66 8.09
C VAL A 17 1.04 8.04 9.55
N ASP A 18 1.96 8.92 9.99
CA ASP A 18 2.06 9.36 11.38
C ASP A 18 2.12 8.17 12.37
N GLU A 19 2.99 7.21 12.06
CA GLU A 19 3.21 5.95 12.81
C GLU A 19 2.07 4.91 12.75
N GLU A 20 0.91 5.24 12.19
CA GLU A 20 -0.21 4.30 12.02
C GLU A 20 -0.12 3.55 10.69
N GLU A 21 -0.25 2.22 10.72
CA GLU A 21 -0.28 1.39 9.51
C GLU A 21 -1.60 1.59 8.75
N VAL A 22 -1.51 1.96 7.48
CA VAL A 22 -2.65 2.21 6.61
C VAL A 22 -2.63 1.29 5.40
N SER A 23 -3.81 0.98 4.87
CA SER A 23 -3.95 0.32 3.57
C SER A 23 -4.07 1.39 2.48
N PRO A 24 -3.05 1.59 1.64
CA PRO A 24 -3.12 2.55 0.55
C PRO A 24 -4.05 2.05 -0.57
N ALA A 25 -4.60 2.99 -1.33
CA ALA A 25 -5.31 2.71 -2.57
C ALA A 25 -4.33 2.64 -3.75
N LEU A 26 -4.83 2.32 -4.95
CA LEU A 26 -4.07 2.37 -6.18
C LEU A 26 -4.43 3.60 -7.02
N ALA A 27 -3.42 4.36 -7.43
CA ALA A 27 -3.53 5.32 -8.53
C ALA A 27 -2.93 4.72 -9.79
N HIS A 28 -3.59 4.92 -10.93
CA HIS A 28 -3.18 4.39 -12.23
C HIS A 28 -2.90 2.87 -12.21
N SER A 29 -3.64 2.13 -11.38
CA SER A 29 -3.54 0.68 -11.20
C SER A 29 -2.19 0.14 -10.67
N THR A 30 -1.20 1.00 -10.41
CA THR A 30 0.16 0.55 -10.03
C THR A 30 0.81 1.36 -8.92
N PHE A 31 0.40 2.59 -8.67
CA PHE A 31 1.06 3.48 -7.71
C PHE A 31 0.32 3.57 -6.38
N PHE A 32 1.04 3.83 -5.29
CA PHE A 32 0.43 4.11 -4.00
C PHE A 32 -0.41 5.38 -4.08
N ALA A 33 -1.64 5.31 -3.56
CA ALA A 33 -2.50 6.46 -3.32
C ALA A 33 -2.90 6.49 -1.85
N ILE A 34 -2.44 7.52 -1.13
CA ILE A 34 -2.69 7.67 0.31
C ILE A 34 -3.58 8.89 0.50
N ASN A 35 -4.72 8.72 1.16
CA ASN A 35 -5.60 9.83 1.49
C ASN A 35 -5.10 10.49 2.77
N LEU A 36 -4.71 11.76 2.68
CA LEU A 36 -4.22 12.58 3.78
C LEU A 36 -5.18 13.74 4.04
N THR A 37 -5.24 14.19 5.29
CA THR A 37 -5.83 15.47 5.65
C THR A 37 -4.89 16.63 5.28
N PRO A 38 -5.37 17.88 5.21
CA PRO A 38 -4.49 19.04 5.12
C PRO A 38 -3.57 19.14 6.35
N GLY A 39 -2.26 19.26 6.13
CA GLY A 39 -1.29 19.32 7.21
C GLY A 39 0.08 18.78 6.81
N GLU A 40 0.99 18.77 7.76
CA GLU A 40 2.27 18.06 7.67
C GLU A 40 2.07 16.64 8.20
N HIS A 41 2.56 15.66 7.44
CA HIS A 41 2.41 14.24 7.73
C HIS A 41 3.72 13.53 7.44
N GLN A 42 4.08 12.56 8.28
CA GLN A 42 5.20 11.66 8.02
C GLN A 42 4.68 10.39 7.34
N VAL A 43 5.09 10.18 6.09
CA VAL A 43 4.76 8.96 5.34
C VAL A 43 5.98 8.06 5.26
N MET A 44 5.86 6.83 5.75
CA MET A 44 6.92 5.84 5.72
C MET A 44 6.48 4.62 4.91
N LEU A 45 7.27 4.28 3.90
CA LEU A 45 7.15 3.03 3.15
C LEU A 45 8.26 2.09 3.62
N SER A 46 7.88 0.88 4.04
CA SER A 46 8.84 -0.14 4.46
C SER A 46 8.58 -1.44 3.72
N PHE A 47 9.61 -1.96 3.04
CA PHE A 47 9.52 -3.26 2.37
C PHE A 47 10.10 -4.36 3.26
N SER A 48 9.44 -5.52 3.30
CA SER A 48 10.01 -6.71 3.95
C SER A 48 9.65 -8.01 3.23
N TYR A 49 10.60 -8.95 3.20
CA TYR A 49 10.36 -10.30 2.66
C TYR A 49 9.27 -11.08 3.41
N PRO A 50 9.16 -11.01 4.75
CA PRO A 50 8.04 -11.65 5.45
C PRO A 50 6.67 -11.12 4.99
N GLN A 51 6.55 -9.81 4.80
CA GLN A 51 5.32 -9.21 4.31
C GLN A 51 5.03 -9.60 2.86
N LEU A 52 6.07 -9.66 2.01
CA LEU A 52 5.94 -10.13 0.62
C LEU A 52 5.32 -11.53 0.58
N MET A 53 5.84 -12.45 1.39
CA MET A 53 5.32 -13.81 1.48
C MET A 53 3.86 -13.84 1.97
N LYS A 54 3.54 -13.07 3.01
CA LYS A 54 2.18 -12.98 3.56
C LYS A 54 1.19 -12.46 2.52
N ASP A 55 1.53 -11.39 1.82
CA ASP A 55 0.69 -10.79 0.79
C ASP A 55 0.53 -11.73 -0.41
N SER A 56 1.61 -12.37 -0.85
CA SER A 56 1.57 -13.34 -1.96
C SER A 56 0.65 -14.52 -1.65
N ILE A 57 0.72 -15.06 -0.42
CA ILE A 57 -0.19 -16.14 0.01
C ILE A 57 -1.64 -15.65 0.04
N LYS A 58 -1.89 -14.43 0.51
CA LYS A 58 -3.24 -13.84 0.51
C LYS A 58 -3.78 -13.71 -0.91
N LEU A 59 -2.95 -13.24 -1.85
CA LEU A 59 -3.26 -13.10 -3.27
C LEU A 59 -3.67 -14.43 -3.92
N ILE A 60 -2.93 -15.51 -3.64
CA ILE A 60 -3.24 -16.85 -4.15
C ILE A 60 -4.54 -17.39 -3.54
N ARG A 61 -4.76 -17.19 -2.23
CA ARG A 61 -5.93 -17.74 -1.54
C ARG A 61 -7.22 -16.98 -1.84
N LYS A 62 -7.12 -15.66 -2.04
CA LYS A 62 -8.26 -14.75 -2.13
C LYS A 62 -8.00 -13.63 -3.15
N PRO A 63 -7.87 -13.96 -4.44
CA PRO A 63 -7.49 -12.98 -5.48
C PRO A 63 -8.49 -11.82 -5.58
N ASN A 64 -9.78 -12.09 -5.47
CA ASN A 64 -10.86 -11.09 -5.59
C ASN A 64 -10.94 -10.12 -4.39
N GLU A 65 -10.28 -10.42 -3.27
CA GLU A 65 -10.16 -9.48 -2.15
C GLU A 65 -8.91 -8.59 -2.28
N SER A 66 -8.09 -8.81 -3.32
CA SER A 66 -6.86 -8.05 -3.51
C SER A 66 -7.12 -6.75 -4.25
N ILE A 67 -6.45 -5.71 -3.80
CA ILE A 67 -6.51 -4.38 -4.45
C ILE A 67 -5.94 -4.40 -5.88
N TRP A 68 -5.10 -5.39 -6.22
CA TRP A 68 -4.43 -5.49 -7.52
C TRP A 68 -5.25 -6.23 -8.59
N ILE A 69 -6.27 -6.99 -8.19
CA ILE A 69 -7.07 -7.85 -9.09
C ILE A 69 -8.53 -7.35 -9.21
N ASN A 70 -8.90 -6.31 -8.45
CA ASN A 70 -10.24 -5.70 -8.52
C ASN A 70 -10.39 -4.69 -9.66
#